data_AF-A0A2U0S0M8-F1
#
_entry.id   AF-A0A2U0S0M8-F1
#
_cell.length_a   1.000
_cell.length_b   1.000
_cell.length_c   1.000
_cell.angle_alpha   90.00
_cell.angle_beta   90.00
_cell.angle_gamma   90.00
#
_symmetry.space_group_name_H-M   'P 1'
#
loop_
_entity.id
_entity.type
_entity.pdbx_description
1 polymer ?
#
loop_
_entity_poly.entity_id
_entity_poly.type
_entity_poly.pdbx_seq_one_letter_code
_entity_poly.pdbx_strand_id
1 'polypeptide(L)'
;MISKRGIIVWISAFVTFLAIMASFSMAVLLVNEGAGAIVTPYILGNIAGALSVEIYLWMSITFTFIFLGITCILIYLKQPPDPEIVKLLLKVGGNLAALRKTQENSITEIAEQIEYGRKINQKFFSTVSSDLKEDKKETMEILANHRKAFKKVRTDLISTIETKATETGEKMSADLKKQETVMLGVKRLSEEGTTDLKNQRAELEEIKLRLERIEGNMVPNQANLKSLDNPEDIKGIGPALGKELRTLGVTSVGDFLTTDPSVIGEKTRISKEMAENLQASAQLMMIPGVDSNDAELLIESGIKSRKELAAHELIQLSRRVGEIAKIYVDQGKISKEDYPTIEEISAWIRNAR
;
A
#
# COMPACT_ATOMS: atom_id res chain seq x y z
N MET A 1 -23.34 -81.09 0.66
CA MET A 1 -22.70 -80.27 1.72
C MET A 1 -21.51 -79.43 1.24
N ILE A 2 -20.93 -79.72 0.07
CA ILE A 2 -19.74 -79.02 -0.49
C ILE A 2 -20.08 -77.60 -0.97
N SER A 3 -21.26 -77.39 -1.57
CA SER A 3 -21.69 -76.07 -2.10
C SER A 3 -21.80 -74.97 -1.02
N LYS A 4 -22.41 -75.26 0.14
CA LYS A 4 -22.55 -74.25 1.24
C LYS A 4 -21.20 -73.74 1.77
N ARG A 5 -20.14 -74.56 1.70
CA ARG A 5 -18.81 -74.21 2.22
C ARG A 5 -18.00 -73.39 1.24
N GLY A 6 -18.04 -73.76 -0.05
CA GLY A 6 -17.45 -72.96 -1.11
C GLY A 6 -18.03 -71.55 -1.10
N ILE A 7 -19.33 -71.42 -0.90
CA ILE A 7 -20.02 -70.13 -0.77
C ILE A 7 -19.47 -69.32 0.43
N ILE A 8 -19.31 -69.91 1.62
CA ILE A 8 -18.78 -69.20 2.79
C ILE A 8 -17.34 -68.72 2.56
N VAL A 9 -16.47 -69.56 1.99
CA VAL A 9 -15.08 -69.18 1.69
C VAL A 9 -15.04 -68.06 0.64
N TRP A 10 -15.86 -68.15 -0.41
CA TRP A 10 -15.98 -67.10 -1.42
C TRP A 10 -16.49 -65.79 -0.85
N ILE A 11 -17.52 -65.83 0.02
CA ILE A 11 -18.03 -64.63 0.69
C ILE A 11 -16.93 -64.01 1.57
N SER A 12 -16.21 -64.82 2.36
CA SER A 12 -15.12 -64.33 3.23
C SER A 12 -13.98 -63.72 2.43
N ALA A 13 -13.55 -64.38 1.35
CA ALA A 13 -12.52 -63.88 0.45
C ALA A 13 -12.97 -62.58 -0.24
N PHE A 14 -14.23 -62.51 -0.69
CA PHE A 14 -14.80 -61.32 -1.32
C PHE A 14 -14.89 -60.13 -0.36
N VAL A 15 -15.30 -60.36 0.90
CA VAL A 15 -15.32 -59.30 1.93
C VAL A 15 -13.91 -58.82 2.26
N THR A 16 -12.93 -59.73 2.34
CA THR A 16 -11.52 -59.37 2.52
C THR A 16 -11.02 -58.50 1.36
N PHE A 17 -11.37 -58.86 0.12
CA PHE A 17 -11.02 -58.08 -1.07
C PHE A 17 -11.63 -56.67 -1.06
N LEU A 18 -12.90 -56.54 -0.68
CA LEU A 18 -13.56 -55.23 -0.54
C LEU A 18 -12.87 -54.34 0.51
N ALA A 19 -12.44 -54.92 1.65
CA ALA A 19 -11.70 -54.19 2.67
C ALA A 19 -10.34 -53.69 2.16
N ILE A 20 -9.65 -54.47 1.33
CA ILE A 20 -8.40 -54.04 0.68
C ILE A 20 -8.66 -52.86 -0.26
N MET A 21 -9.69 -52.95 -1.12
CA MET A 21 -10.04 -51.88 -2.05
C MET A 21 -10.46 -50.58 -1.33
N ALA A 22 -11.21 -50.70 -0.23
CA ALA A 22 -11.57 -49.56 0.60
C ALA A 22 -10.35 -48.89 1.24
N SER A 23 -9.37 -49.68 1.72
CA SER A 23 -8.12 -49.18 2.26
C SER A 23 -7.31 -48.44 1.19
N PHE A 24 -7.23 -48.99 -0.03
CA PHE A 24 -6.52 -48.37 -1.14
C PHE A 24 -7.14 -47.05 -1.58
N SER A 25 -8.47 -47.01 -1.73
CA SER A 25 -9.21 -45.78 -2.08
C SER A 25 -8.93 -44.64 -1.09
N MET A 26 -8.85 -45.00 0.20
CA MET A 26 -8.63 -44.03 1.29
C MET A 26 -7.18 -43.59 1.39
N ALA A 27 -6.23 -44.46 1.06
CA ALA A 27 -4.84 -44.06 0.91
C ALA A 27 -4.66 -43.06 -0.24
N VAL A 28 -5.35 -43.26 -1.37
CA VAL A 28 -5.34 -42.31 -2.49
C VAL A 28 -5.96 -40.97 -2.08
N LEU A 29 -7.11 -40.98 -1.40
CA LEU A 29 -7.73 -39.76 -0.88
C LEU A 29 -6.85 -39.04 0.16
N LEU A 30 -6.19 -39.79 1.04
CA LEU A 30 -5.27 -39.24 2.03
C LEU A 30 -4.09 -38.51 1.37
N VAL A 31 -3.55 -39.06 0.29
CA VAL A 31 -2.46 -38.46 -0.47
C VAL A 31 -2.93 -37.22 -1.25
N ASN A 32 -4.13 -37.24 -1.82
CA ASN A 32 -4.62 -36.17 -2.68
C ASN A 32 -5.25 -34.99 -1.90
N GLU A 33 -5.98 -35.27 -0.82
CA GLU A 33 -6.78 -34.27 -0.09
C GLU A 33 -6.26 -34.00 1.34
N GLY A 34 -5.34 -34.83 1.84
CA GLY A 34 -4.73 -34.67 3.16
C GLY A 34 -5.55 -35.29 4.31
N ALA A 35 -4.93 -35.38 5.50
CA ALA A 35 -5.50 -36.06 6.67
C ALA A 35 -6.79 -35.44 7.23
N GLY A 36 -7.07 -34.17 6.88
CA GLY A 36 -8.26 -33.44 7.32
C GLY A 36 -9.51 -33.67 6.47
N ALA A 37 -9.42 -34.42 5.36
CA ALA A 37 -10.57 -34.68 4.52
C ALA A 37 -11.62 -35.52 5.27
N ILE A 38 -12.89 -35.16 5.08
CA ILE A 38 -14.04 -35.85 5.66
C ILE A 38 -14.71 -36.61 4.54
N VAL A 39 -14.79 -37.93 4.69
CA VAL A 39 -15.41 -38.80 3.68
C VAL A 39 -16.61 -39.47 4.29
N THR A 40 -17.71 -39.49 3.53
CA THR A 40 -18.91 -40.24 3.87
C THR A 40 -18.79 -41.63 3.24
N PRO A 41 -18.48 -42.68 4.01
CA PRO A 41 -18.20 -43.98 3.43
C PRO A 41 -19.44 -44.58 2.77
N TYR A 42 -19.31 -45.10 1.55
CA TYR A 42 -20.45 -45.58 0.76
C TYR A 42 -21.30 -46.67 1.43
N ILE A 43 -20.69 -47.53 2.28
CA ILE A 43 -21.38 -48.66 2.91
C ILE A 43 -21.71 -48.38 4.39
N LEU A 44 -20.86 -47.63 5.10
CA LEU A 44 -21.04 -47.33 6.53
C LEU A 44 -21.60 -45.92 6.80
N GLY A 45 -21.78 -45.09 5.78
CA GLY A 45 -22.10 -43.66 5.93
C GLY A 45 -23.41 -43.43 6.68
N ASN A 46 -24.38 -44.33 6.54
CA ASN A 46 -25.66 -44.25 7.25
C ASN A 46 -25.57 -44.62 8.74
N ILE A 47 -24.50 -45.29 9.18
CA ILE A 47 -24.36 -45.78 10.57
C ILE A 47 -23.28 -45.00 11.32
N ALA A 48 -22.13 -44.78 10.70
CA ALA A 48 -20.97 -44.18 11.35
C ALA A 48 -20.87 -42.66 11.15
N GLY A 49 -21.72 -42.09 10.28
CA GLY A 49 -21.67 -40.68 9.92
C GLY A 49 -20.40 -40.29 9.15
N ALA A 50 -20.10 -39.00 9.16
CA ALA A 50 -18.93 -38.44 8.51
C ALA A 50 -17.67 -38.75 9.35
N LEU A 51 -16.70 -39.43 8.74
CA LEU A 51 -15.45 -39.82 9.41
C LEU A 51 -14.27 -39.12 8.72
N SER A 52 -13.21 -38.87 9.49
CA SER A 52 -11.95 -38.45 8.89
C SER A 52 -11.35 -39.59 8.07
N VAL A 53 -10.70 -39.24 6.96
CA VAL A 53 -10.02 -40.21 6.08
C VAL A 53 -9.04 -41.08 6.85
N GLU A 54 -8.32 -40.51 7.82
CA GLU A 54 -7.35 -41.23 8.65
C GLU A 54 -8.01 -42.32 9.50
N ILE A 55 -9.10 -42.00 10.21
CA ILE A 55 -9.81 -42.96 11.07
C ILE A 55 -10.39 -44.09 10.20
N TYR A 56 -10.95 -43.74 9.04
CA TYR A 56 -11.53 -44.72 8.14
C TYR A 56 -10.48 -45.65 7.51
N LEU A 57 -9.29 -45.12 7.17
CA LEU A 57 -8.16 -45.92 6.68
C LEU A 57 -7.71 -46.96 7.70
N TRP A 58 -7.50 -46.56 8.96
CA TRP A 58 -7.09 -47.48 10.03
C TRP A 58 -8.12 -48.57 10.32
N MET A 59 -9.41 -48.22 10.30
CA MET A 59 -10.48 -49.22 10.43
C MET A 59 -10.44 -50.24 9.29
N SER A 60 -10.30 -49.77 8.05
CA SER A 60 -10.27 -50.64 6.87
C SER A 60 -9.08 -51.61 6.88
N ILE A 61 -7.89 -51.14 7.29
CA ILE A 61 -6.70 -51.99 7.48
C ILE A 61 -6.95 -53.05 8.54
N THR A 62 -7.52 -52.67 9.69
CA THR A 62 -7.82 -53.59 10.80
C THR A 62 -8.79 -54.69 10.36
N PHE A 63 -9.88 -54.32 9.67
CA PHE A 63 -10.84 -55.29 9.15
C PHE A 63 -10.21 -56.25 8.14
N THR A 64 -9.30 -55.76 7.29
CA THR A 64 -8.58 -56.60 6.33
C THR A 64 -7.84 -57.74 7.01
N PHE A 65 -7.10 -57.47 8.09
CA PHE A 65 -6.37 -58.51 8.83
C PHE A 65 -7.29 -59.52 9.51
N ILE A 66 -8.40 -59.05 10.08
CA ILE A 66 -9.39 -59.92 10.74
C ILE A 66 -10.01 -60.89 9.71
N PHE A 67 -10.48 -60.38 8.58
CA PHE A 67 -11.11 -61.22 7.55
C PHE A 67 -10.12 -62.15 6.87
N LEU A 68 -8.87 -61.70 6.66
CA LEU A 68 -7.81 -62.56 6.16
C LEU A 68 -7.54 -63.72 7.13
N GLY A 69 -7.42 -63.44 8.43
CA GLY A 69 -7.22 -64.46 9.46
C GLY A 69 -8.36 -65.49 9.50
N ILE A 70 -9.62 -65.03 9.45
CA ILE A 70 -10.79 -65.91 9.37
C ILE A 70 -10.74 -66.78 8.11
N THR A 71 -10.41 -66.18 6.96
CA THR A 71 -10.31 -66.88 5.68
C THR A 71 -9.23 -67.98 5.75
N CYS A 72 -8.05 -67.68 6.30
CA CYS A 72 -6.99 -68.66 6.51
C CYS A 72 -7.46 -69.81 7.42
N ILE A 73 -8.08 -69.50 8.56
CA ILE A 73 -8.59 -70.51 9.50
C ILE A 73 -9.61 -71.42 8.80
N LEU A 74 -10.53 -70.87 8.02
CA LEU A 74 -11.54 -71.64 7.29
C LEU A 74 -10.93 -72.54 6.20
N ILE A 75 -9.86 -72.11 5.54
CA ILE A 75 -9.13 -72.89 4.55
C ILE A 75 -8.36 -74.04 5.23
N TYR A 76 -7.67 -73.75 6.34
CA TYR A 76 -6.81 -74.71 7.02
C TYR A 76 -7.54 -75.74 7.89
N LEU A 77 -8.70 -75.40 8.46
CA LEU A 77 -9.44 -76.30 9.37
C LEU A 77 -9.92 -77.60 8.73
N LYS A 78 -9.83 -77.81 7.41
CA LYS A 78 -10.45 -78.95 6.74
C LYS A 78 -9.67 -79.66 5.63
N GLN A 79 -8.40 -79.34 5.43
CA GLN A 79 -7.58 -80.30 4.68
C GLN A 79 -7.38 -81.54 5.56
N PRO A 80 -7.70 -82.76 5.07
CA PRO A 80 -7.29 -83.96 5.78
C PRO A 80 -5.77 -83.87 5.92
N PRO A 81 -5.22 -83.99 7.15
CA PRO A 81 -3.79 -83.88 7.34
C PRO A 81 -3.15 -84.95 6.45
N ASP A 82 -2.27 -84.49 5.56
CA ASP A 82 -1.51 -85.36 4.67
C ASP A 82 -0.95 -86.53 5.51
N PRO A 83 -1.09 -87.80 5.07
CA PRO A 83 -0.52 -88.92 5.79
C PRO A 83 0.97 -88.75 6.11
N GLU A 84 1.72 -87.96 5.33
CA GLU A 84 3.09 -87.56 5.69
C GLU A 84 3.15 -86.63 6.91
N ILE A 85 2.22 -85.68 7.03
CA ILE A 85 2.08 -84.79 8.20
C ILE A 85 1.65 -85.59 9.43
N VAL A 86 0.78 -86.60 9.28
CA VAL A 86 0.36 -87.48 10.39
C VAL A 86 1.53 -88.36 10.85
N LYS A 87 2.35 -88.86 9.93
CA LYS A 87 3.55 -89.65 10.26
C LYS A 87 4.63 -88.79 10.90
N LEU A 88 4.80 -87.55 10.43
CA LEU A 88 5.59 -86.52 11.11
C LEU A 88 5.05 -86.23 12.50
N LEU A 89 3.73 -86.08 12.68
CA LEU A 89 3.10 -85.85 13.98
C LEU A 89 3.22 -87.04 14.94
N LEU A 90 3.19 -88.29 14.47
CA LEU A 90 3.41 -89.48 15.30
C LEU A 90 4.88 -89.63 15.70
N LYS A 91 5.81 -89.35 14.79
CA LYS A 91 7.25 -89.32 15.09
C LYS A 91 7.61 -88.17 16.03
N VAL A 92 7.00 -87.00 15.81
CA VAL A 92 7.07 -85.85 16.72
C VAL A 92 6.41 -86.22 18.04
N GLY A 93 5.28 -86.93 18.06
CA GLY A 93 4.57 -87.38 19.27
C GLY A 93 5.35 -88.35 20.14
N GLY A 94 6.07 -89.29 19.54
CA GLY A 94 7.01 -90.18 20.25
C GLY A 94 8.19 -89.40 20.84
N ASN A 95 8.77 -88.47 20.07
CA ASN A 95 9.77 -87.53 20.59
C ASN A 95 9.17 -86.58 21.64
N LEU A 96 7.87 -86.26 21.55
CA LEU A 96 7.15 -85.38 22.46
C LEU A 96 6.93 -86.04 23.81
N ALA A 97 6.80 -87.37 23.88
CA ALA A 97 6.70 -88.08 25.16
C ALA A 97 8.03 -88.04 25.93
N ALA A 98 9.15 -88.22 25.22
CA ALA A 98 10.48 -88.02 25.79
C ALA A 98 10.71 -86.54 26.16
N LEU A 99 10.34 -85.63 25.26
CA LEU A 99 10.39 -84.19 25.50
C LEU A 99 9.49 -83.79 26.68
N ARG A 100 8.33 -84.43 26.86
CA ARG A 100 7.38 -84.17 27.95
C ARG A 100 7.95 -84.59 29.29
N LYS A 101 8.71 -85.69 29.36
CA LYS A 101 9.40 -86.09 30.58
C LYS A 101 10.54 -85.14 30.93
N THR A 102 11.31 -84.70 29.92
CA THR A 102 12.31 -83.63 30.10
C THR A 102 11.65 -82.29 30.45
N GLN A 103 10.48 -82.02 29.87
CA GLN A 103 9.70 -80.81 30.11
C GLN A 103 9.12 -80.84 31.52
N GLU A 104 8.59 -81.95 32.02
CA GLU A 104 8.09 -82.10 33.39
C GLU A 104 9.22 -81.87 34.41
N ASN A 105 10.41 -82.44 34.18
CA ASN A 105 11.59 -82.18 35.02
C ASN A 105 12.03 -80.70 34.95
N SER A 106 12.02 -80.10 33.77
CA SER A 106 12.32 -78.67 33.63
C SER A 106 11.23 -77.78 34.22
N ILE A 107 9.96 -78.21 34.20
CA ILE A 107 8.84 -77.49 34.81
C ILE A 107 8.98 -77.53 36.32
N THR A 108 9.39 -78.64 36.91
CA THR A 108 9.65 -78.71 38.36
C THR A 108 10.84 -77.83 38.76
N GLU A 109 11.92 -77.84 37.99
CA GLU A 109 13.10 -76.99 38.24
C GLU A 109 12.77 -75.50 38.06
N ILE A 110 12.02 -75.15 37.00
CA ILE A 110 11.51 -73.79 36.76
C ILE A 110 10.52 -73.39 37.86
N ALA A 111 9.67 -74.30 38.35
CA ALA A 111 8.74 -74.01 39.43
C ALA A 111 9.49 -73.70 40.73
N GLU A 112 10.53 -74.45 41.06
CA GLU A 112 11.41 -74.17 42.21
C GLU A 112 12.16 -72.83 42.02
N GLN A 113 12.66 -72.55 40.82
CA GLN A 113 13.34 -71.30 40.50
C GLN A 113 12.38 -70.09 40.52
N ILE A 114 11.14 -70.26 40.07
CA ILE A 114 10.08 -69.26 40.16
C ILE A 114 9.69 -69.03 41.63
N GLU A 115 9.60 -70.08 42.45
CA GLU A 115 9.26 -69.93 43.86
C GLU A 115 10.39 -69.23 44.63
N TYR A 116 11.65 -69.59 44.34
CA TYR A 116 12.83 -68.90 44.84
C TYR A 116 12.86 -67.42 44.38
N GLY A 117 12.64 -67.18 43.09
CA GLY A 117 12.53 -65.85 42.51
C GLY A 117 11.38 -65.04 43.10
N ARG A 118 10.24 -65.66 43.41
CA ARG A 118 9.11 -65.02 44.09
C ARG A 118 9.49 -64.62 45.51
N LYS A 119 10.23 -65.45 46.26
CA LYS A 119 10.73 -65.11 47.60
C LYS A 119 11.73 -63.95 47.57
N ILE A 120 12.65 -63.95 46.60
CA ILE A 120 13.60 -62.84 46.40
C ILE A 120 12.85 -61.57 46.01
N ASN A 121 11.95 -61.65 45.02
CA ASN A 121 11.17 -60.50 44.58
C ASN A 121 10.30 -59.97 45.70
N GLN A 122 9.67 -60.82 46.51
CA GLN A 122 8.89 -60.38 47.65
C GLN A 122 9.75 -59.62 48.68
N LYS A 123 10.97 -60.09 48.96
CA LYS A 123 11.93 -59.36 49.80
C LYS A 123 12.32 -58.03 49.16
N PHE A 124 12.70 -58.03 47.88
CA PHE A 124 13.07 -56.83 47.13
C PHE A 124 11.92 -55.81 47.11
N PHE A 125 10.69 -56.22 46.80
CA PHE A 125 9.52 -55.34 46.81
C PHE A 125 9.19 -54.85 48.22
N SER A 126 9.40 -55.65 49.27
CA SER A 126 9.21 -55.17 50.65
C SER A 126 10.21 -54.08 51.01
N THR A 127 11.50 -54.24 50.64
CA THR A 127 12.56 -53.25 50.84
C THR A 127 12.33 -52.00 50.00
N VAL A 128 12.07 -52.16 48.70
CA VAL A 128 11.76 -51.01 47.84
C VAL A 128 10.51 -50.30 48.35
N SER A 129 9.48 -51.01 48.82
CA SER A 129 8.28 -50.36 49.36
C SER A 129 8.52 -49.58 50.66
N SER A 130 9.48 -49.99 51.50
CA SER A 130 9.87 -49.22 52.68
C SER A 130 10.64 -47.97 52.28
N ASP A 131 11.61 -48.11 51.37
CA ASP A 131 12.48 -47.02 50.92
C ASP A 131 11.65 -45.97 50.17
N LEU A 132 10.72 -46.40 49.30
CA LEU A 132 9.82 -45.50 48.57
C LEU A 132 8.83 -44.78 49.50
N LYS A 133 8.44 -45.38 50.64
CA LYS A 133 7.63 -44.69 51.65
C LYS A 133 8.43 -43.64 52.39
N GLU A 134 9.70 -43.91 52.67
CA GLU A 134 10.62 -42.98 53.34
C GLU A 134 10.95 -41.80 52.42
N ASP A 135 11.38 -42.07 51.18
CA ASP A 135 11.64 -41.05 50.14
C ASP A 135 10.39 -40.21 49.84
N LYS A 136 9.20 -40.83 49.80
CA LYS A 136 7.95 -40.10 49.61
C LYS A 136 7.67 -39.14 50.77
N LYS A 137 8.01 -39.52 52.00
CA LYS A 137 7.83 -38.66 53.17
C LYS A 137 8.80 -37.49 53.12
N GLU A 138 10.07 -37.76 52.82
CA GLU A 138 11.10 -36.71 52.69
C GLU A 138 10.79 -35.74 51.55
N THR A 139 10.45 -36.25 50.37
CA THR A 139 10.07 -35.41 49.21
C THR A 139 8.83 -34.57 49.49
N MET A 140 7.82 -35.11 50.20
CA MET A 140 6.64 -34.33 50.60
C MET A 140 6.98 -33.22 51.60
N GLU A 141 7.92 -33.46 52.51
CA GLU A 141 8.39 -32.44 53.45
C GLU A 141 9.17 -31.33 52.74
N ILE A 142 10.05 -31.69 51.79
CA ILE A 142 10.75 -30.75 50.92
C ILE A 142 9.76 -29.92 50.09
N LEU A 143 8.71 -30.55 49.54
CA LEU A 143 7.69 -29.86 48.74
C LEU A 143 6.85 -28.90 49.58
N ALA A 144 6.52 -29.28 50.82
CA ALA A 144 5.81 -28.42 51.76
C ALA A 144 6.66 -27.18 52.13
N ASN A 145 7.96 -27.36 52.33
CA ASN A 145 8.90 -26.27 52.60
C ASN A 145 9.08 -25.34 51.39
N HIS A 146 9.24 -25.89 50.18
CA HIS A 146 9.26 -25.10 48.95
C HIS A 146 7.97 -24.32 48.74
N ARG A 147 6.80 -24.93 48.99
CA ARG A 147 5.50 -24.25 48.87
C ARG A 147 5.40 -23.05 49.82
N LYS A 148 5.87 -23.18 51.05
CA LYS A 148 5.91 -22.07 52.03
C LYS A 148 6.86 -20.96 51.58
N ALA A 149 8.07 -21.32 51.12
CA ALA A 149 9.04 -20.36 50.60
C ALA A 149 8.49 -19.62 49.36
N PHE A 150 7.88 -20.34 48.42
CA PHE A 150 7.29 -19.76 47.22
C PHE A 150 6.12 -18.84 47.54
N LYS A 151 5.28 -19.19 48.51
CA LYS A 151 4.20 -18.31 48.99
C LYS A 151 4.76 -17.02 49.56
N LYS A 152 5.84 -17.08 50.35
CA LYS A 152 6.52 -15.91 50.91
C LYS A 152 7.11 -15.03 49.80
N VAL A 153 7.88 -15.61 48.88
CA VAL A 153 8.46 -14.90 47.73
C VAL A 153 7.38 -14.22 46.89
N ARG A 154 6.24 -14.90 46.65
CA ARG A 154 5.12 -14.32 45.92
C ARG A 154 4.52 -13.12 46.64
N THR A 155 4.34 -13.20 47.97
CA THR A 155 3.82 -12.08 48.76
C THR A 155 4.78 -10.89 48.75
N ASP A 156 6.08 -11.14 48.91
CA ASP A 156 7.11 -10.10 48.88
C ASP A 156 7.24 -9.45 47.49
N LEU A 157 7.06 -10.23 46.42
CA LEU A 157 7.04 -9.71 45.05
C LEU A 157 5.80 -8.85 44.79
N ILE A 158 4.63 -9.28 45.25
CA ILE A 158 3.38 -8.52 45.11
C ILE A 158 3.49 -7.17 45.84
N SER A 159 3.98 -7.16 47.09
CA SER A 159 4.14 -5.89 47.82
C SER A 159 5.16 -4.96 47.14
N THR A 160 6.27 -5.50 46.65
CA THR A 160 7.28 -4.71 45.92
C THR A 160 6.71 -4.12 44.63
N ILE A 161 5.91 -4.90 43.89
CA ILE A 161 5.25 -4.43 42.67
C ILE A 161 4.22 -3.35 42.99
N GLU A 162 3.42 -3.53 44.04
CA GLU A 162 2.40 -2.57 44.46
C GLU A 162 3.04 -1.23 44.85
N THR A 163 4.10 -1.24 45.67
CA THR A 163 4.85 -0.03 46.04
C THR A 163 5.47 0.67 44.83
N LYS A 164 6.10 -0.08 43.92
CA LYS A 164 6.68 0.51 42.70
C LYS A 164 5.60 1.05 41.75
N ALA A 165 4.45 0.40 41.66
CA ALA A 165 3.34 0.85 40.84
C ALA A 165 2.73 2.16 41.39
N THR A 166 2.58 2.28 42.71
CA THR A 166 2.09 3.51 43.34
C THR A 166 3.09 4.66 43.18
N GLU A 167 4.39 4.42 43.44
CA GLU A 167 5.45 5.42 43.25
C GLU A 167 5.54 5.89 41.78
N THR A 168 5.42 4.96 40.83
CA THR A 168 5.45 5.29 39.40
C THR A 168 4.18 6.03 38.98
N GLY A 169 3.02 5.64 39.50
CA GLY A 169 1.75 6.32 39.26
C GLY A 169 1.73 7.76 39.79
N GLU A 170 2.27 7.99 40.98
CA GLU A 170 2.39 9.33 41.57
C GLU A 170 3.35 10.22 40.78
N LYS A 171 4.51 9.68 40.37
CA LYS A 171 5.45 10.40 39.50
C LYS A 171 4.84 10.76 38.15
N MET A 172 4.16 9.80 37.51
CA MET A 172 3.51 10.02 36.21
C MET A 172 2.38 11.04 36.32
N SER A 173 1.62 11.05 37.41
CA SER A 173 0.59 12.07 37.68
C SER A 173 1.19 13.47 37.88
N ALA A 174 2.31 13.57 38.61
CA ALA A 174 3.02 14.83 38.80
C ALA A 174 3.61 15.36 37.47
N ASP A 175 4.17 14.48 36.64
CA ASP A 175 4.71 14.85 35.34
C ASP A 175 3.62 15.24 34.34
N LEU A 176 2.46 14.56 34.35
CA LEU A 176 1.30 14.95 33.55
C LEU A 176 0.77 16.34 33.94
N LYS A 177 0.72 16.67 35.23
CA LYS A 177 0.35 18.02 35.68
C LYS A 177 1.36 19.08 35.24
N LYS A 178 2.66 18.77 35.25
CA LYS A 178 3.69 19.65 34.70
C LYS A 178 3.53 19.83 33.19
N GLN A 179 3.23 18.75 32.46
CA GLN A 179 2.99 18.83 31.03
C GLN A 179 1.74 19.64 30.68
N GLU A 180 0.67 19.52 31.46
CA GLU A 180 -0.55 20.30 31.31
C GLU A 180 -0.29 21.80 31.50
N THR A 181 0.47 22.18 32.53
CA THR A 181 0.84 23.60 32.76
C THR A 181 1.73 24.15 31.65
N VAL A 182 2.66 23.36 31.12
CA VAL A 182 3.48 23.74 29.94
C VAL A 182 2.59 23.88 28.71
N MET A 183 1.65 22.97 28.48
CA MET A 183 0.73 23.02 27.34
C MET A 183 -0.19 24.25 27.38
N LEU A 184 -0.66 24.64 28.58
CA LEU A 184 -1.42 25.88 28.76
C LEU A 184 -0.57 27.12 28.45
N GLY A 185 0.72 27.12 28.83
CA GLY A 185 1.67 28.17 28.48
C GLY A 185 1.92 28.25 26.96
N VAL A 186 2.11 27.10 26.30
CA VAL A 186 2.27 27.01 24.83
C VAL A 186 1.01 27.50 24.11
N LYS A 187 -0.18 27.15 24.61
CA LYS A 187 -1.44 27.61 24.04
C LYS A 187 -1.54 29.14 24.11
N ARG A 188 -1.19 29.74 25.25
CA ARG A 188 -1.19 31.19 25.42
C ARG A 188 -0.16 31.88 24.51
N LEU A 189 1.05 31.34 24.42
CA LEU A 189 2.09 31.82 23.49
C LEU A 189 1.67 31.66 22.02
N SER A 190 0.91 30.62 21.69
CA SER A 190 0.34 30.43 20.35
C SER A 190 -0.77 31.44 20.05
N GLU A 191 -1.62 31.78 21.03
CA GLU A 191 -2.65 32.80 20.88
C GLU A 191 -2.00 34.20 20.71
N GLU A 192 -0.99 34.52 21.51
CA GLU A 192 -0.19 35.75 21.36
C GLU A 192 0.55 35.79 20.00
N GLY A 193 1.19 34.70 19.59
CA GLY A 193 1.86 34.59 18.30
C GLY A 193 0.91 34.73 17.10
N THR A 194 -0.33 34.24 17.19
CA THR A 194 -1.32 34.43 16.12
C THR A 194 -1.80 35.88 16.02
N THR A 195 -1.88 36.61 17.15
CA THR A 195 -2.18 38.05 17.13
C THR A 195 -1.02 38.87 16.55
N ASP A 196 0.22 38.53 16.90
CA ASP A 196 1.40 39.21 16.37
C ASP A 196 1.58 38.94 14.87
N LEU A 197 1.36 37.71 14.40
CA LEU A 197 1.37 37.38 12.98
C LEU A 197 0.26 38.10 12.19
N LYS A 198 -0.91 38.31 12.80
CA LYS A 198 -2.00 39.07 12.19
C LYS A 198 -1.62 40.54 12.03
N ASN A 199 -0.95 41.11 13.03
CA ASN A 199 -0.43 42.48 12.98
C ASN A 199 0.69 42.61 11.92
N GLN A 200 1.65 41.69 11.91
CA GLN A 200 2.72 41.64 10.89
C GLN A 200 2.16 41.47 9.47
N ARG A 201 1.09 40.68 9.30
CA ARG A 201 0.41 40.54 8.00
C ARG A 201 -0.22 41.85 7.56
N ALA A 202 -0.82 42.61 8.48
CA ALA A 202 -1.38 43.92 8.16
C ALA A 202 -0.29 44.92 7.74
N GLU A 203 0.86 44.90 8.42
CA GLU A 203 2.04 45.71 8.07
C GLU A 203 2.63 45.30 6.70
N LEU A 204 2.69 44.01 6.40
CA LEU A 204 3.15 43.49 5.10
C LEU A 204 2.21 43.89 3.96
N GLU A 205 0.89 43.87 4.17
CA GLU A 205 -0.05 44.36 3.16
C GLU A 205 0.10 45.88 2.93
N GLU A 206 0.40 46.66 3.99
CA GLU A 206 0.73 48.09 3.83
C GLU A 206 2.03 48.29 3.05
N ILE A 207 3.08 47.51 3.37
CA ILE A 207 4.35 47.56 2.64
C ILE A 207 4.14 47.14 1.19
N LYS A 208 3.33 46.12 0.91
CA LYS A 208 2.97 45.68 -0.43
C LYS A 208 2.26 46.79 -1.21
N LEU A 209 1.28 47.46 -0.62
CA LEU A 209 0.61 48.62 -1.23
C LEU A 209 1.57 49.78 -1.51
N ARG A 210 2.57 50.00 -0.62
CA ARG A 210 3.64 50.97 -0.87
C ARG A 210 4.58 50.52 -1.98
N LEU A 211 4.87 49.22 -2.08
CA LEU A 211 5.69 48.64 -3.12
C LEU A 211 5.00 48.70 -4.47
N GLU A 212 3.72 48.34 -4.59
CA GLU A 212 2.93 48.49 -5.83
C GLU A 212 2.87 49.95 -6.29
N ARG A 213 2.80 50.92 -5.36
CA ARG A 213 2.86 52.35 -5.68
C ARG A 213 4.25 52.79 -6.18
N ILE A 214 5.32 52.17 -5.69
CA ILE A 214 6.70 52.46 -6.10
C ILE A 214 7.04 51.73 -7.41
N GLU A 215 6.56 50.50 -7.57
CA GLU A 215 6.75 49.64 -8.73
C GLU A 215 5.97 50.17 -9.94
N GLY A 216 4.76 50.71 -9.72
CA GLY A 216 4.05 51.50 -10.74
C GLY A 216 4.84 52.72 -11.24
N ASN A 217 5.86 53.18 -10.51
CA ASN A 217 6.76 54.26 -10.90
C ASN A 217 8.14 53.78 -11.39
N MET A 218 8.45 52.48 -11.36
CA MET A 218 9.82 51.96 -11.61
C MET A 218 9.90 50.72 -12.51
N VAL A 219 8.82 50.22 -13.09
CA VAL A 219 8.96 49.24 -14.17
C VAL A 219 9.45 49.98 -15.43
N PRO A 220 10.58 49.57 -16.06
CA PRO A 220 10.90 50.07 -17.38
C PRO A 220 9.78 49.63 -18.32
N ASN A 221 8.95 50.60 -18.75
CA ASN A 221 7.91 50.39 -19.76
C ASN A 221 8.51 49.58 -20.90
N GLN A 222 8.17 48.31 -21.02
CA GLN A 222 8.59 47.54 -22.17
C GLN A 222 7.80 48.08 -23.36
N ALA A 223 8.41 48.11 -24.54
CA ALA A 223 7.68 48.43 -25.76
C ALA A 223 6.49 47.47 -25.90
N ASN A 224 5.32 48.01 -26.22
CA ASN A 224 4.09 47.21 -26.40
C ASN A 224 4.19 46.29 -27.61
N LEU A 225 5.01 46.66 -28.60
CA LEU A 225 5.28 45.88 -29.79
C LEU A 225 6.78 45.60 -29.95
N LYS A 226 7.13 44.38 -30.31
CA LYS A 226 8.50 43.91 -30.61
C LYS A 226 8.59 43.53 -32.08
N SER A 227 9.81 43.53 -32.62
CA SER A 227 10.04 43.21 -34.03
C SER A 227 9.66 41.78 -34.42
N LEU A 228 9.63 40.85 -33.47
CA LEU A 228 9.28 39.44 -33.69
C LEU A 228 7.78 39.15 -33.46
N ASP A 229 7.01 40.14 -33.04
CA ASP A 229 5.57 39.96 -32.82
C ASP A 229 4.85 39.81 -34.17
N ASN A 230 3.59 39.36 -34.13
CA ASN A 230 2.84 39.11 -35.34
C ASN A 230 2.34 40.44 -35.93
N PRO A 231 2.21 40.55 -37.27
CA PRO A 231 1.62 41.73 -37.88
C PRO A 231 0.21 42.04 -37.36
N GLU A 232 -0.56 41.02 -36.95
CA GLU A 232 -1.91 41.21 -36.38
C GLU A 232 -1.93 41.87 -34.99
N ASP A 233 -0.79 41.96 -34.30
CA ASP A 233 -0.68 42.65 -33.02
C ASP A 233 -0.70 44.19 -33.22
N ILE A 234 -0.59 44.67 -34.47
CA ILE A 234 -0.76 46.08 -34.84
C ILE A 234 -2.26 46.39 -34.99
N LYS A 235 -2.78 47.36 -34.23
CA LYS A 235 -4.17 47.81 -34.34
C LYS A 235 -4.46 48.28 -35.77
N GLY A 236 -5.53 47.73 -36.35
CA GLY A 236 -5.92 47.94 -37.75
C GLY A 236 -5.53 46.78 -38.68
N ILE A 237 -4.63 45.88 -38.25
CA ILE A 237 -4.31 44.64 -38.98
C ILE A 237 -5.15 43.49 -38.43
N GLY A 238 -6.33 43.29 -39.02
CA GLY A 238 -7.16 42.12 -38.70
C GLY A 238 -6.65 40.82 -39.34
N PRO A 239 -7.17 39.64 -38.92
CA PRO A 239 -6.70 38.32 -39.37
C PRO A 239 -6.67 38.14 -40.90
N ALA A 240 -7.62 38.77 -41.60
CA ALA A 240 -7.68 38.67 -43.05
C ALA A 240 -6.59 39.50 -43.75
N LEU A 241 -6.23 40.68 -43.22
CA LEU A 241 -5.08 41.45 -43.73
C LEU A 241 -3.77 40.77 -43.34
N GLY A 242 -3.69 40.21 -42.12
CA GLY A 242 -2.54 39.41 -41.70
C GLY A 242 -2.28 38.20 -42.60
N LYS A 243 -3.33 37.53 -43.10
CA LYS A 243 -3.20 36.45 -44.08
C LYS A 243 -2.67 36.94 -45.43
N GLU A 244 -3.11 38.10 -45.91
CA GLU A 244 -2.60 38.71 -47.14
C GLU A 244 -1.12 39.07 -46.99
N LEU A 245 -0.72 39.67 -45.85
CA LEU A 245 0.66 39.99 -45.53
C LEU A 245 1.57 38.74 -45.48
N ARG A 246 1.12 37.65 -44.87
CA ARG A 246 1.87 36.38 -44.89
C ARG A 246 2.08 35.83 -46.29
N THR A 247 1.11 36.03 -47.19
CA THR A 247 1.24 35.61 -48.60
C THR A 247 2.35 36.40 -49.33
N LEU A 248 2.67 37.61 -48.84
CA LEU A 248 3.77 38.43 -49.30
C LEU A 248 5.11 38.12 -48.63
N GLY A 249 5.14 37.12 -47.74
CA GLY A 249 6.31 36.77 -46.94
C GLY A 249 6.52 37.67 -45.72
N VAL A 250 5.56 38.53 -45.39
CA VAL A 250 5.60 39.37 -44.18
C VAL A 250 5.09 38.55 -43.02
N THR A 251 6.00 38.02 -42.20
CA THR A 251 5.66 37.12 -41.09
C THR A 251 5.78 37.76 -39.71
N SER A 252 6.48 38.88 -39.60
CA SER A 252 6.70 39.60 -38.34
C SER A 252 6.49 41.11 -38.51
N VAL A 253 6.35 41.82 -37.39
CA VAL A 253 6.33 43.30 -37.36
C VAL A 253 7.60 43.89 -37.98
N GLY A 254 8.76 43.28 -37.75
CA GLY A 254 10.02 43.71 -38.37
C GLY A 254 10.00 43.59 -39.89
N ASP A 255 9.47 42.49 -40.42
CA ASP A 255 9.27 42.32 -41.88
C ASP A 255 8.28 43.37 -42.41
N PHE A 256 7.21 43.62 -41.65
CA PHE A 256 6.19 44.59 -42.03
C PHE A 256 6.74 46.01 -42.13
N LEU A 257 7.58 46.42 -41.16
CA LEU A 257 8.22 47.75 -41.14
C LEU A 257 9.28 47.95 -42.23
N THR A 258 9.85 46.88 -42.77
CA THR A 258 10.89 46.94 -43.82
C THR A 258 10.34 46.77 -45.23
N THR A 259 9.09 46.28 -45.35
CA THR A 259 8.40 46.13 -46.64
C THR A 259 7.97 47.49 -47.19
N ASP A 260 8.13 47.71 -48.49
CA ASP A 260 7.67 48.96 -49.14
C ASP A 260 6.13 49.08 -49.03
N PRO A 261 5.59 50.16 -48.43
CA PRO A 261 4.14 50.35 -48.33
C PRO A 261 3.43 50.40 -49.68
N SER A 262 4.13 50.74 -50.77
CA SER A 262 3.59 50.68 -52.14
C SER A 262 3.29 49.23 -52.54
N VAL A 263 4.18 48.29 -52.22
CA VAL A 263 3.99 46.86 -52.48
C VAL A 263 2.85 46.29 -51.64
N ILE A 264 2.76 46.69 -50.37
CA ILE A 264 1.64 46.30 -49.49
C ILE A 264 0.32 46.81 -50.09
N GLY A 265 0.27 48.08 -50.51
CA GLY A 265 -0.95 48.67 -51.07
C GLY A 265 -1.40 48.06 -52.40
N GLU A 266 -0.46 47.59 -53.23
CA GLU A 266 -0.79 46.94 -54.51
C GLU A 266 -1.26 45.48 -54.36
N LYS A 267 -0.78 44.80 -53.31
CA LYS A 267 -0.95 43.34 -53.16
C LYS A 267 -1.94 42.94 -52.08
N THR A 268 -2.37 43.90 -51.27
CA THR A 268 -3.37 43.71 -50.23
C THR A 268 -4.59 44.59 -50.50
N ARG A 269 -5.61 44.48 -49.66
CA ARG A 269 -6.84 45.28 -49.77
C ARG A 269 -6.73 46.72 -49.26
N ILE A 270 -5.60 47.12 -48.68
CA ILE A 270 -5.43 48.46 -48.10
C ILE A 270 -4.73 49.39 -49.08
N SER A 271 -4.93 50.70 -48.96
CA SER A 271 -4.20 51.69 -49.78
C SER A 271 -2.75 51.85 -49.32
N LYS A 272 -1.90 52.41 -50.19
CA LYS A 272 -0.52 52.80 -49.83
C LYS A 272 -0.49 53.70 -48.59
N GLU A 273 -1.35 54.71 -48.54
CA GLU A 273 -1.45 55.65 -47.41
C GLU A 273 -1.83 54.93 -46.11
N MET A 274 -2.76 53.97 -46.19
CA MET A 274 -3.13 53.16 -45.02
C MET A 274 -1.95 52.29 -44.57
N ALA A 275 -1.19 51.71 -45.51
CA ALA A 275 0.00 50.94 -45.19
C ALA A 275 1.07 51.81 -44.49
N GLU A 276 1.30 53.04 -44.96
CA GLU A 276 2.20 54.00 -44.33
C GLU A 276 1.75 54.34 -42.89
N ASN A 277 0.46 54.58 -42.68
CA ASN A 277 -0.08 54.89 -41.35
C ASN A 277 0.02 53.67 -40.40
N LEU A 278 -0.21 52.45 -40.89
CA LEU A 278 -0.04 51.22 -40.10
C LEU A 278 1.43 50.99 -39.73
N GLN A 279 2.37 51.25 -40.66
CA GLN A 279 3.80 51.18 -40.38
C GLN A 279 4.24 52.24 -39.37
N ALA A 280 3.73 53.47 -39.49
CA ALA A 280 3.96 54.53 -38.50
C ALA A 280 3.45 54.11 -37.12
N SER A 281 2.24 53.56 -37.04
CA SER A 281 1.63 53.09 -35.80
C SER A 281 2.47 51.99 -35.15
N ALA A 282 2.86 50.98 -35.93
CA ALA A 282 3.75 49.92 -35.45
C ALA A 282 5.09 50.46 -34.94
N GLN A 283 5.71 51.41 -35.67
CA GLN A 283 6.98 51.99 -35.27
C GLN A 283 6.89 52.81 -33.96
N LEU A 284 5.76 53.47 -33.72
CA LEU A 284 5.49 54.23 -32.50
C LEU A 284 5.16 53.31 -31.32
N MET A 285 4.39 52.23 -31.52
CA MET A 285 4.10 51.22 -30.49
C MET A 285 5.33 50.43 -30.03
N MET A 286 6.41 50.44 -30.82
CA MET A 286 7.72 49.94 -30.42
C MET A 286 8.46 50.86 -29.43
N ILE A 287 7.90 52.02 -29.10
CA ILE A 287 8.45 52.93 -28.09
C ILE A 287 7.88 52.55 -26.72
N PRO A 288 8.75 52.28 -25.73
CA PRO A 288 8.39 52.12 -24.33
C PRO A 288 7.30 53.09 -23.83
N GLY A 289 6.14 52.54 -23.49
CA GLY A 289 5.02 53.26 -22.88
C GLY A 289 4.06 53.91 -23.88
N VAL A 290 4.24 53.70 -25.18
CA VAL A 290 3.28 54.11 -26.21
C VAL A 290 2.36 52.93 -26.49
N ASP A 291 1.08 53.08 -26.18
CA ASP A 291 0.07 52.09 -26.55
C ASP A 291 -0.51 52.35 -27.95
N SER A 292 -1.52 51.56 -28.32
CA SER A 292 -2.10 51.68 -29.64
C SER A 292 -2.98 52.92 -29.84
N ASN A 293 -3.61 53.43 -28.79
CA ASN A 293 -4.39 54.66 -28.84
C ASN A 293 -3.44 55.86 -28.87
N ASP A 294 -2.36 55.82 -28.10
CA ASP A 294 -1.28 56.80 -28.11
C ASP A 294 -0.64 56.94 -29.49
N ALA A 295 -0.33 55.81 -30.13
CA ALA A 295 0.22 55.80 -31.48
C ALA A 295 -0.73 56.45 -32.49
N GLU A 296 -2.04 56.23 -32.36
CA GLU A 296 -3.07 56.85 -33.19
C GLU A 296 -3.13 58.37 -32.97
N LEU A 297 -3.13 58.83 -31.71
CA LEU A 297 -3.09 60.25 -31.35
C LEU A 297 -1.82 60.93 -31.90
N LEU A 298 -0.67 60.26 -31.80
CA LEU A 298 0.59 60.76 -32.33
C LEU A 298 0.54 60.91 -33.85
N ILE A 299 0.00 59.93 -34.58
CA ILE A 299 -0.18 60.01 -36.04
C ILE A 299 -1.11 61.17 -36.43
N GLU A 300 -2.24 61.31 -35.75
CA GLU A 300 -3.17 62.42 -36.00
C GLU A 300 -2.55 63.78 -35.65
N SER A 301 -1.63 63.83 -34.68
CA SER A 301 -0.86 65.04 -34.36
C SER A 301 0.24 65.38 -35.38
N GLY A 302 0.42 64.53 -36.39
CA GLY A 302 1.39 64.67 -37.48
C GLY A 302 2.72 63.97 -37.25
N ILE A 303 2.83 63.10 -36.24
CA ILE A 303 4.02 62.32 -35.94
C ILE A 303 3.91 60.95 -36.60
N LYS A 304 4.71 60.72 -37.65
CA LYS A 304 4.69 59.45 -38.39
C LYS A 304 5.92 58.58 -38.16
N SER A 305 6.92 59.07 -37.43
CA SER A 305 8.11 58.30 -37.14
C SER A 305 8.68 58.54 -35.75
N ARG A 306 9.44 57.55 -35.26
CA ARG A 306 10.20 57.67 -34.00
C ARG A 306 11.15 58.87 -34.02
N LYS A 307 11.77 59.17 -35.17
CA LYS A 307 12.69 60.31 -35.32
C LYS A 307 11.98 61.65 -35.18
N GLU A 308 10.79 61.77 -35.78
CA GLU A 308 9.96 62.96 -35.64
C GLU A 308 9.55 63.16 -34.18
N LEU A 309 9.11 62.10 -33.49
CA LEU A 309 8.76 62.18 -32.08
C LEU A 309 9.92 62.66 -31.21
N ALA A 310 11.12 62.11 -31.43
CA ALA A 310 12.32 62.47 -30.68
C ALA A 310 12.75 63.95 -30.86
N ALA A 311 12.38 64.56 -31.99
CA ALA A 311 12.72 65.92 -32.37
C ALA A 311 11.70 66.98 -31.92
N HIS A 312 10.49 66.58 -31.50
CA HIS A 312 9.44 67.51 -31.09
C HIS A 312 9.68 68.12 -29.70
N GLU A 313 9.22 69.36 -29.53
CA GLU A 313 9.20 70.02 -28.22
C GLU A 313 8.00 69.54 -27.39
N LEU A 314 8.26 69.19 -26.12
CA LEU A 314 7.27 68.64 -25.19
C LEU A 314 5.98 69.49 -25.11
N ILE A 315 6.12 70.81 -24.94
CA ILE A 315 4.98 71.71 -24.73
C ILE A 315 4.09 71.81 -25.98
N GLN A 316 4.71 71.82 -27.17
CA GLN A 316 3.96 71.92 -28.42
C GLN A 316 3.22 70.62 -28.73
N LEU A 317 3.90 69.48 -28.51
CA LEU A 317 3.32 68.17 -28.73
C LEU A 317 2.18 67.90 -27.74
N SER A 318 2.38 68.19 -26.45
CA SER A 318 1.35 67.97 -25.43
C SER A 318 0.07 68.76 -25.69
N ARG A 319 0.18 70.00 -26.19
CA ARG A 319 -0.99 70.78 -26.59
C ARG A 319 -1.73 70.13 -27.76
N ARG A 320 -1.03 69.73 -28.83
CA ARG A 320 -1.65 69.11 -30.01
C ARG A 320 -2.30 67.77 -29.68
N VAL A 321 -1.58 66.90 -28.98
CA VAL A 321 -2.10 65.58 -28.54
C VAL A 321 -3.30 65.78 -27.62
N GLY A 322 -3.26 66.73 -26.69
CA GLY A 322 -4.38 67.01 -25.79
C GLY A 322 -5.64 67.52 -26.51
N GLU A 323 -5.48 68.37 -27.54
CA GLU A 323 -6.61 68.83 -28.37
C GLU A 323 -7.29 67.67 -29.10
N ILE A 324 -6.51 66.73 -29.65
CA ILE A 324 -7.02 65.54 -30.35
C ILE A 324 -7.63 64.54 -29.36
N ALA A 325 -6.94 64.27 -28.24
CA ALA A 325 -7.42 63.36 -27.21
C ALA A 325 -8.78 63.80 -26.65
N LYS A 326 -8.98 65.12 -26.48
CA LYS A 326 -10.28 65.67 -26.09
C LYS A 326 -11.39 65.33 -27.09
N ILE A 327 -11.11 65.48 -28.39
CA ILE A 327 -12.06 65.11 -29.46
C ILE A 327 -12.36 63.60 -29.40
N TYR A 328 -11.35 62.78 -29.13
CA TYR A 328 -11.50 61.32 -29.03
C TYR A 328 -12.34 60.89 -27.83
N VAL A 329 -12.18 61.55 -26.67
CA VAL A 329 -13.03 61.34 -25.49
C VAL A 329 -14.48 61.74 -25.79
N ASP A 330 -14.69 62.89 -26.43
CA ASP A 330 -16.04 63.36 -26.81
C ASP A 330 -16.73 62.40 -27.80
N GLN A 331 -15.96 61.72 -28.65
CA GLN A 331 -16.43 60.69 -29.58
C GLN A 331 -16.57 59.29 -28.94
N GLY A 332 -16.10 59.10 -27.70
CA GLY A 332 -16.08 57.81 -27.03
C GLY A 332 -15.06 56.81 -27.60
N LYS A 333 -14.03 57.28 -28.32
CA LYS A 333 -12.95 56.44 -28.86
C LYS A 333 -11.96 55.99 -27.80
N ILE A 334 -11.69 56.86 -26.82
CA ILE A 334 -10.81 56.59 -25.66
C ILE A 334 -11.52 57.03 -24.37
N SER A 335 -11.15 56.43 -23.24
CA SER A 335 -11.68 56.86 -21.95
C SER A 335 -10.98 58.13 -21.45
N LYS A 336 -11.52 58.77 -20.42
CA LYS A 336 -10.88 59.97 -19.83
C LYS A 336 -9.62 59.59 -19.06
N GLU A 337 -9.55 58.35 -18.60
CA GLU A 337 -8.43 57.74 -17.91
C GLU A 337 -7.26 57.47 -18.87
N ASP A 338 -7.54 57.22 -20.15
CA ASP A 338 -6.54 57.02 -21.21
C ASP A 338 -6.01 58.35 -21.80
N TYR A 339 -6.27 59.48 -21.12
CA TYR A 339 -5.83 60.78 -21.58
C TYR A 339 -4.33 60.96 -21.31
N PRO A 340 -3.47 61.14 -22.34
CA PRO A 340 -2.03 61.19 -22.12
C PRO A 340 -1.61 62.38 -21.26
N THR A 341 -0.87 62.10 -20.21
CA THR A 341 -0.28 63.10 -19.32
C THR A 341 0.98 63.73 -19.93
N ILE A 342 1.36 64.91 -19.46
CA ILE A 342 2.58 65.56 -19.94
C ILE A 342 3.84 64.75 -19.59
N GLU A 343 3.80 64.01 -18.48
CA GLU A 343 4.85 63.09 -18.03
C GLU A 343 5.00 61.90 -18.99
N GLU A 344 3.90 61.31 -19.45
CA GLU A 344 3.91 60.22 -20.45
C GLU A 344 4.47 60.70 -21.78
N ILE A 345 3.99 61.85 -22.29
CA ILE A 345 4.49 62.43 -23.54
C ILE A 345 6.00 62.74 -23.44
N SER A 346 6.45 63.25 -22.29
CA SER A 346 7.87 63.46 -22.00
C SER A 346 8.66 62.15 -22.03
N ALA A 347 8.11 61.08 -21.44
CA ALA A 347 8.70 59.75 -21.48
C ALA A 347 8.79 59.21 -22.92
N TRP A 348 7.75 59.37 -23.74
CA TRP A 348 7.76 58.94 -25.14
C TRP A 348 8.85 59.65 -25.95
N ILE A 349 8.96 60.98 -25.83
CA ILE A 349 10.02 61.75 -26.51
C ILE A 349 11.41 61.27 -26.07
N ARG A 350 11.60 61.03 -24.76
CA ARG A 350 12.88 60.54 -24.22
C ARG A 350 13.22 59.15 -24.74
N ASN A 351 12.24 58.25 -24.78
CA ASN A 351 12.41 56.86 -25.22
C ASN A 351 12.50 56.74 -26.76
N ALA A 352 12.06 57.76 -27.49
CA ALA A 352 12.18 57.85 -28.94
C ALA A 352 13.60 58.21 -29.41
N ARG A 353 14.38 58.89 -28.57
CA ARG A 353 15.82 59.15 -28.83
C ARG A 353 16.61 57.83 -28.81
#